data_AF-G1LLH6-F1
#
_entry.id   AF-G1LLH6-F1
#
_cell.length_a   1.000
_cell.length_b   1.000
_cell.length_c   1.000
_cell.angle_alpha   90.00
_cell.angle_beta   90.00
_cell.angle_gamma   90.00
#
_symmetry.space_group_name_H-M   'P 1'
#
loop_
_entity.id
_entity.type
_entity.pdbx_description
1 polymer ?
#
loop_
_entity_poly.entity_id
_entity_poly.type
_entity_poly.pdbx_seq_one_letter_code
_entity_poly.pdbx_strand_id
1 'polypeptide(L)'
;MEGGGRLSDSAVPSGMQATATLREIPEVDRKLVERLGQRLLPWMDWLSLEHLNPSIYVGLRLSSVQAGAREAFYLHILKLNYQQSLLGLAINDDNSNNKAKPSMGQLALYLLALRANCEFVGGHKGDRLVSQLKRFLEDEKRAIGPHHKGHPHTSYYQYGLGILALCVHQKRLHDSVVGRLLYAVEHSHHLRHGHLSVDTVAMAGLAFTCLEHSNLNPNQRHRITVAIRTAREKILKAQTPEGHFGNVYSTPLALQLLMNSFMPGAKLGTACLKARAALLASMQDGAFKNVLIISQLLPVLNGKSYVDLISPDCEAPRVLLQPALETVSQTQELISVMLKVPSVLPPYRHPISVSAGSSLEDVLKKAQELAGFTYATQNSLSGPYLTSVMGKEAGAREFWQLLRAPNTPLLQGIADYAPKDGETIELRLVSW
;
A
#
# COMPACT_ATOMS: atom_id res chain seq x y z
N MET A 1 7.73 58.18 50.66
CA MET A 1 8.46 58.52 49.42
C MET A 1 9.02 57.20 48.91
N GLU A 2 8.22 56.52 48.08
CA GLU A 2 8.43 56.40 46.63
C GLU A 2 9.61 55.48 46.33
N GLY A 3 9.54 54.41 45.55
CA GLY A 3 8.52 53.80 44.69
C GLY A 3 9.26 52.62 44.02
N GLY A 4 8.61 51.47 43.82
CA GLY A 4 8.24 51.09 42.45
C GLY A 4 9.15 49.98 41.92
N GLY A 5 8.56 48.85 41.52
CA GLY A 5 9.28 47.60 41.28
C GLY A 5 10.00 47.49 39.93
N ARG A 6 10.66 46.35 39.73
CA ARG A 6 10.63 45.56 38.49
C ARG A 6 11.17 44.16 38.73
N LEU A 7 10.35 43.16 38.43
CA LEU A 7 10.80 41.82 38.07
C LEU A 7 11.58 41.90 36.76
N SER A 8 12.66 41.14 36.65
CA SER A 8 13.26 40.81 35.35
C SER A 8 13.86 39.42 35.39
N ASP A 9 13.25 38.56 34.60
CA ASP A 9 13.63 37.20 34.25
C ASP A 9 15.00 37.08 33.57
N SER A 10 15.48 35.83 33.56
CA SER A 10 16.27 35.16 32.52
C SER A 10 17.81 35.21 32.61
N ALA A 11 18.39 34.01 32.75
CA ALA A 11 19.48 33.53 31.91
C ALA A 11 19.66 32.01 32.11
N VAL A 12 18.82 31.20 31.46
CA VAL A 12 19.16 29.80 31.14
C VAL A 12 19.96 29.83 29.85
N PRO A 13 21.12 29.16 29.73
CA PRO A 13 21.91 29.20 28.50
C PRO A 13 21.19 28.49 27.37
N SER A 14 20.90 29.25 26.32
CA SER A 14 20.34 28.82 25.04
C SER A 14 21.32 27.90 24.29
N GLY A 15 21.32 26.62 24.62
CA GLY A 15 21.91 25.57 23.80
C GLY A 15 20.93 25.15 22.71
N MET A 16 20.82 25.95 21.66
CA MET A 16 20.00 25.66 20.48
C MET A 16 20.69 24.54 19.67
N GLN A 17 20.52 23.29 20.10
CA GLN A 17 20.81 22.13 19.24
C GLN A 17 19.75 22.11 18.15
N ALA A 18 20.16 22.46 16.93
CA ALA A 18 19.36 22.30 15.73
C ALA A 18 19.00 20.81 15.57
N THR A 19 17.79 20.46 15.98
CA THR A 19 17.18 19.17 15.69
C THR A 19 16.81 19.16 14.22
N ALA A 20 17.66 18.58 13.39
CA ALA A 20 17.32 18.28 12.00
C ALA A 20 16.17 17.26 12.01
N THR A 21 14.93 17.76 12.00
CA THR A 21 13.77 16.95 11.66
C THR A 21 13.98 16.47 10.24
N LEU A 22 13.87 15.15 10.05
CA LEU A 22 13.89 14.44 8.76
C LEU A 22 12.74 14.87 7.81
N ARG A 23 12.06 15.98 8.11
CA ARG A 23 10.88 16.53 7.43
C ARG A 23 11.18 16.98 6.01
N GLU A 24 12.43 17.24 5.69
CA GLU A 24 12.81 17.69 4.37
C GLU A 24 13.55 16.55 3.69
N ILE A 25 12.82 15.83 2.86
CA ILE A 25 13.38 15.34 1.62
C ILE A 25 13.62 16.63 0.81
N PRO A 26 14.87 17.16 0.63
CA PRO A 26 15.09 18.33 -0.20
C PRO A 26 14.33 18.19 -1.50
N GLU A 27 13.70 19.29 -1.94
CA GLU A 27 12.80 19.38 -3.10
C GLU A 27 13.17 18.31 -4.13
N VAL A 28 12.43 17.20 -4.12
CA VAL A 28 12.56 16.17 -5.15
C VAL A 28 12.26 16.90 -6.45
N ASP A 29 13.07 16.67 -7.50
CA ASP A 29 12.87 17.32 -8.79
C ASP A 29 11.37 17.33 -9.12
N ARG A 30 10.79 18.54 -9.12
CA ARG A 30 9.35 18.75 -9.25
C ARG A 30 8.82 18.05 -10.50
N LYS A 31 9.64 17.96 -11.56
CA LYS A 31 9.31 17.26 -12.81
C LYS A 31 9.20 15.74 -12.64
N LEU A 32 9.93 15.13 -11.71
CA LEU A 32 9.76 13.70 -11.40
C LEU A 32 8.44 13.45 -10.67
N VAL A 33 8.08 14.31 -9.71
CA VAL A 33 6.80 14.21 -8.98
C VAL A 33 5.62 14.42 -9.94
N GLU A 34 5.70 15.43 -10.81
CA GLU A 34 4.70 15.68 -11.85
C GLU A 34 4.55 14.48 -12.79
N ARG A 35 5.65 13.87 -13.25
CA ARG A 35 5.62 12.67 -14.10
C ARG A 35 4.95 11.46 -13.42
N LEU A 36 5.17 11.27 -12.12
CA LEU A 36 4.48 10.23 -11.35
C LEU A 36 2.98 10.55 -11.24
N GLY A 37 2.62 11.79 -10.94
CA GLY A 37 1.22 12.23 -10.88
C GLY A 37 0.49 12.09 -12.22
N GLN A 38 1.16 12.39 -13.33
CA GLN A 38 0.63 12.22 -14.69
C GLN A 38 0.22 10.78 -15.00
N ARG A 39 0.94 9.78 -14.47
CA ARG A 39 0.57 8.36 -14.63
C ARG A 39 -0.73 7.99 -13.93
N LEU A 40 -1.13 8.75 -12.89
CA LEU A 40 -2.40 8.54 -12.19
C LEU A 40 -3.58 9.24 -12.89
N LEU A 41 -3.32 10.24 -13.74
CA LEU A 41 -4.38 11.08 -14.31
C LEU A 41 -5.40 10.31 -15.16
N PRO A 42 -5.01 9.34 -16.02
CA PRO A 42 -5.96 8.52 -16.78
C PRO A 42 -6.91 7.70 -15.90
N TRP A 43 -6.44 7.29 -14.72
CA TRP A 43 -7.22 6.47 -13.79
C TRP A 43 -8.36 7.25 -13.11
N MET A 44 -8.30 8.59 -13.14
CA MET A 44 -9.39 9.42 -12.64
C MET A 44 -10.62 9.37 -13.55
N ASP A 45 -10.46 8.91 -14.79
CA ASP A 45 -11.54 8.77 -15.78
C ASP A 45 -12.08 7.32 -15.84
N TRP A 46 -11.41 6.35 -15.19
CA TRP A 46 -11.82 4.94 -15.13
C TRP A 46 -12.75 4.68 -13.93
N LEU A 47 -14.05 4.92 -14.16
CA LEU A 47 -15.06 5.02 -13.09
C LEU A 47 -15.89 3.75 -12.86
N SER A 48 -15.59 2.66 -13.57
CA SER A 48 -16.18 1.34 -13.31
C SER A 48 -15.71 0.80 -11.96
N LEU A 49 -16.59 0.11 -11.22
CA LEU A 49 -16.32 -0.40 -9.86
C LEU A 49 -15.01 -1.20 -9.75
N GLU A 50 -14.65 -1.97 -10.78
CA GLU A 50 -13.44 -2.80 -10.80
C GLU A 50 -12.12 -2.01 -10.93
N HIS A 51 -12.19 -0.80 -11.48
CA HIS A 51 -11.04 0.10 -11.69
C HIS A 51 -10.98 1.21 -10.63
N LEU A 52 -12.06 1.41 -9.84
CA LEU A 52 -12.07 2.37 -8.74
C LEU A 52 -11.05 1.99 -7.67
N ASN A 53 -10.17 2.94 -7.36
CA ASN A 53 -9.06 2.75 -6.45
C ASN A 53 -8.98 3.88 -5.42
N PRO A 54 -9.48 3.67 -4.19
CA PRO A 54 -9.39 4.68 -3.14
C PRO A 54 -7.96 5.08 -2.79
N SER A 55 -6.97 4.20 -3.02
CA SER A 55 -5.57 4.53 -2.74
C SER A 55 -5.04 5.62 -3.67
N ILE A 56 -5.43 5.63 -4.96
CA ILE A 56 -5.06 6.69 -5.91
C ILE A 56 -5.54 8.05 -5.38
N TYR A 57 -6.80 8.12 -4.94
CA TYR A 57 -7.37 9.33 -4.37
C TYR A 57 -6.59 9.79 -3.13
N VAL A 58 -6.33 8.89 -2.18
CA VAL A 58 -5.54 9.20 -0.98
C VAL A 58 -4.13 9.69 -1.34
N GLY A 59 -3.46 9.01 -2.28
CA GLY A 59 -2.12 9.36 -2.74
C GLY A 59 -2.07 10.78 -3.32
N LEU A 60 -3.01 11.14 -4.20
CA LEU A 60 -3.09 12.49 -4.78
C LEU A 60 -3.37 13.56 -3.72
N ARG A 61 -4.32 13.31 -2.81
CA ARG A 61 -4.69 14.26 -1.73
C ARG A 61 -3.57 14.52 -0.73
N LEU A 62 -2.71 13.52 -0.49
CA LEU A 62 -1.53 13.67 0.37
C LEU A 62 -0.29 14.16 -0.40
N SER A 63 -0.34 14.24 -1.72
CA SER A 63 0.76 14.72 -2.56
C SER A 63 0.83 16.25 -2.69
N SER A 64 1.88 16.75 -3.34
CA SER A 64 2.00 18.15 -3.75
C SER A 64 1.30 18.46 -5.08
N VAL A 65 0.67 17.48 -5.72
CA VAL A 65 0.00 17.60 -7.03
C VAL A 65 -1.51 17.33 -6.93
N GLN A 66 -2.28 17.81 -7.90
CA GLN A 66 -3.74 17.62 -7.95
C GLN A 66 -4.28 17.37 -9.36
N ALA A 67 -5.38 16.64 -9.46
CA ALA A 67 -6.12 16.39 -10.71
C ALA A 67 -7.33 17.33 -10.91
N GLY A 68 -7.41 18.43 -10.14
CA GLY A 68 -8.46 19.44 -10.23
C GLY A 68 -9.86 18.88 -9.94
N ALA A 69 -10.87 19.32 -10.72
CA ALA A 69 -12.26 18.94 -10.53
C ALA A 69 -12.53 17.41 -10.62
N ARG A 70 -11.63 16.66 -11.29
CA ARG A 70 -11.73 15.21 -11.41
C ARG A 70 -11.67 14.51 -10.06
N GLU A 71 -10.94 15.06 -9.08
CA GLU A 71 -10.83 14.47 -7.74
C GLU A 71 -12.20 14.43 -7.03
N ALA A 72 -12.94 15.54 -7.05
CA ALA A 72 -14.25 15.62 -6.42
C ALA A 72 -15.25 14.64 -7.06
N PHE A 73 -15.23 14.56 -8.39
CA PHE A 73 -16.05 13.60 -9.12
C PHE A 73 -15.66 12.14 -8.80
N TYR A 74 -14.36 11.83 -8.79
CA TYR A 74 -13.86 10.51 -8.44
C TYR A 74 -14.30 10.07 -7.04
N LEU A 75 -14.19 10.96 -6.04
CA LEU A 75 -14.66 10.67 -4.68
C LEU A 75 -16.18 10.46 -4.62
N HIS A 76 -16.95 11.24 -5.39
CA HIS A 76 -18.39 11.06 -5.47
C HIS A 76 -18.74 9.64 -5.98
N ILE A 77 -18.06 9.20 -7.04
CA ILE A 77 -18.23 7.85 -7.60
C ILE A 77 -17.77 6.77 -6.62
N LEU A 78 -16.67 6.98 -5.89
CA LEU A 78 -16.25 6.08 -4.80
C LEU A 78 -17.36 5.94 -3.74
N LYS A 79 -17.91 7.07 -3.26
CA LYS A 79 -18.99 7.06 -2.25
C LYS A 79 -20.21 6.30 -2.74
N LEU A 80 -20.65 6.57 -3.98
CA LEU A 80 -21.81 5.91 -4.57
C LEU A 80 -21.62 4.39 -4.64
N ASN A 81 -20.53 3.95 -5.26
CA ASN A 81 -20.28 2.54 -5.53
C ASN A 81 -19.98 1.74 -4.26
N TYR A 82 -19.15 2.24 -3.35
CA TYR A 82 -18.84 1.53 -2.11
C TYR A 82 -20.06 1.42 -1.20
N GLN A 83 -20.85 2.49 -1.06
CA GLN A 83 -22.07 2.43 -0.26
C GLN A 83 -23.13 1.52 -0.89
N GLN A 84 -23.34 1.59 -2.21
CA GLN A 84 -24.33 0.76 -2.88
C GLN A 84 -23.95 -0.73 -2.83
N SER A 85 -22.70 -1.09 -3.15
CA SER A 85 -22.27 -2.49 -3.18
C SER A 85 -22.19 -3.15 -1.80
N LEU A 86 -21.88 -2.38 -0.74
CA LEU A 86 -21.70 -2.91 0.62
C LEU A 86 -22.96 -2.80 1.49
N LEU A 87 -23.83 -1.83 1.23
CA LEU A 87 -25.04 -1.58 2.05
C LEU A 87 -26.35 -1.92 1.34
N GLY A 88 -26.30 -2.12 0.02
CA GLY A 88 -27.45 -2.51 -0.79
C GLY A 88 -28.19 -3.68 -0.16
N LEU A 89 -29.53 -3.62 -0.23
CA LEU A 89 -30.38 -4.70 0.24
C LEU A 89 -30.00 -5.96 -0.55
N ALA A 90 -29.71 -7.05 0.17
CA ALA A 90 -29.82 -8.38 -0.38
C ALA A 90 -31.31 -8.62 -0.68
N ILE A 91 -31.81 -8.04 -1.76
CA ILE A 91 -32.92 -8.66 -2.46
C ILE A 91 -32.26 -9.90 -3.05
N ASN A 92 -32.68 -11.06 -2.55
CA ASN A 92 -32.36 -12.35 -3.14
C ASN A 92 -32.94 -12.35 -4.56
N ASP A 93 -32.22 -11.71 -5.47
CA ASP A 93 -32.37 -11.94 -6.88
C ASP A 93 -31.24 -12.91 -7.21
N ASP A 94 -31.57 -14.20 -7.12
CA ASP A 94 -30.73 -15.35 -7.45
C ASP A 94 -30.23 -15.31 -8.92
N ASN A 95 -30.55 -14.24 -9.66
CA ASN A 95 -30.14 -13.96 -11.02
C ASN A 95 -29.16 -12.79 -11.19
N SER A 96 -28.70 -12.12 -10.13
CA SER A 96 -27.67 -11.06 -10.26
C SER A 96 -26.24 -11.62 -10.14
N ASN A 97 -25.86 -12.49 -11.08
CA ASN A 97 -24.44 -12.70 -11.36
C ASN A 97 -23.80 -11.33 -11.72
N ASN A 98 -22.61 -11.06 -11.16
CA ASN A 98 -21.59 -10.12 -11.67
C ASN A 98 -21.58 -8.65 -11.21
N LYS A 99 -21.73 -8.33 -9.92
CA LYS A 99 -21.02 -7.16 -9.36
C LYS A 99 -20.12 -7.57 -8.19
N ALA A 100 -18.82 -7.69 -8.46
CA ALA A 100 -17.81 -8.00 -7.45
C ALA A 100 -17.86 -6.94 -6.33
N LYS A 101 -18.24 -7.35 -5.13
CA LYS A 101 -18.30 -6.46 -3.97
C LYS A 101 -16.88 -6.09 -3.53
N PRO A 102 -16.62 -4.83 -3.13
CA PRO A 102 -15.34 -4.45 -2.56
C PRO A 102 -15.01 -5.31 -1.33
N SER A 103 -13.75 -5.74 -1.23
CA SER A 103 -13.22 -6.41 -0.04
C SER A 103 -13.20 -5.47 1.18
N MET A 104 -13.05 -6.03 2.37
CA MET A 104 -12.94 -5.24 3.61
C MET A 104 -11.63 -4.42 3.68
N GLY A 105 -10.54 -4.91 3.06
CA GLY A 105 -9.33 -4.12 2.86
C GLY A 105 -9.55 -2.91 1.94
N GLN A 106 -10.32 -3.09 0.85
CA GLN A 106 -10.74 -1.97 -0.01
C GLN A 106 -11.66 -0.98 0.73
N LEU A 107 -12.57 -1.46 1.58
CA LEU A 107 -13.38 -0.61 2.45
C LEU A 107 -12.52 0.23 3.40
N ALA A 108 -11.47 -0.35 3.99
CA ALA A 108 -10.53 0.38 4.84
C ALA A 108 -9.84 1.53 4.07
N LEU A 109 -9.39 1.29 2.83
CA LEU A 109 -8.82 2.35 1.98
C LEU A 109 -9.87 3.41 1.59
N TYR A 110 -11.11 3.02 1.34
CA TYR A 110 -12.21 3.96 1.13
C TYR A 110 -12.43 4.87 2.34
N LEU A 111 -12.33 4.34 3.57
CA LEU A 111 -12.35 5.16 4.78
C LEU A 111 -11.16 6.15 4.81
N LEU A 112 -9.96 5.73 4.41
CA LEU A 112 -8.84 6.67 4.27
C LEU A 112 -9.13 7.77 3.23
N ALA A 113 -9.79 7.43 2.12
CA ALA A 113 -10.20 8.41 1.10
C ALA A 113 -11.19 9.45 1.64
N LEU A 114 -12.11 9.06 2.51
CA LEU A 114 -12.99 10.02 3.21
C LEU A 114 -12.17 10.99 4.08
N ARG A 115 -11.22 10.49 4.87
CA ARG A 115 -10.32 11.37 5.64
C ARG A 115 -9.49 12.27 4.75
N ALA A 116 -9.03 11.78 3.60
CA ALA A 116 -8.27 12.59 2.66
C ALA A 116 -9.07 13.79 2.10
N ASN A 117 -10.41 13.76 2.22
CA ASN A 117 -11.30 14.89 1.96
C ASN A 117 -11.79 15.61 3.23
N CYS A 118 -11.09 15.44 4.35
CA CYS A 118 -11.44 15.99 5.66
C CYS A 118 -12.79 15.52 6.21
N GLU A 119 -13.35 14.42 5.70
CA GLU A 119 -14.65 13.91 6.13
C GLU A 119 -14.49 12.80 7.17
N PHE A 120 -15.37 12.80 8.18
CA PHE A 120 -15.59 11.63 9.03
C PHE A 120 -16.69 10.74 8.43
N VAL A 121 -16.53 9.43 8.58
CA VAL A 121 -17.61 8.48 8.28
C VAL A 121 -18.75 8.69 9.29
N GLY A 122 -19.94 8.99 8.77
CA GLY A 122 -21.10 9.35 9.59
C GLY A 122 -22.44 9.02 8.94
N GLY A 123 -23.51 9.24 9.70
CA GLY A 123 -24.88 8.85 9.36
C GLY A 123 -25.10 7.34 9.35
N HIS A 124 -26.36 6.91 9.18
CA HIS A 124 -26.74 5.49 9.23
C HIS A 124 -25.95 4.59 8.27
N LYS A 125 -25.66 5.09 7.06
CA LYS A 125 -24.84 4.36 6.08
C LYS A 125 -23.40 4.20 6.58
N GLY A 126 -22.81 5.28 7.10
CA GLY A 126 -21.46 5.26 7.66
C GLY A 126 -21.33 4.32 8.85
N ASP A 127 -22.29 4.33 9.77
CA ASP A 127 -22.27 3.46 10.95
C ASP A 127 -22.33 1.97 10.58
N ARG A 128 -23.08 1.62 9.52
CA ARG A 128 -23.12 0.26 8.98
C ARG A 128 -21.79 -0.15 8.37
N LEU A 129 -21.11 0.73 7.63
CA LEU A 129 -19.77 0.47 7.08
C LEU A 129 -18.73 0.26 8.18
N VAL A 130 -18.73 1.12 9.21
CA VAL A 130 -17.88 0.95 10.40
C VAL A 130 -18.15 -0.39 11.08
N SER A 131 -19.42 -0.77 11.21
CA SER A 131 -19.82 -2.04 11.82
C SER A 131 -19.41 -3.26 10.99
N GLN A 132 -19.38 -3.15 9.66
CA GLN A 132 -18.85 -4.21 8.78
C GLN A 132 -17.33 -4.36 8.96
N LEU A 133 -16.58 -3.25 8.96
CA LEU A 133 -15.13 -3.29 9.14
C LEU A 133 -14.71 -3.78 10.53
N LYS A 134 -15.47 -3.42 11.58
CA LYS A 134 -15.29 -3.98 12.93
C LYS A 134 -15.56 -5.48 12.99
N ARG A 135 -16.62 -5.95 12.33
CA ARG A 135 -16.94 -7.39 12.24
C ARG A 135 -15.84 -8.17 11.51
N PHE A 136 -15.34 -7.63 10.40
CA PHE A 136 -14.18 -8.19 9.71
C PHE A 136 -12.99 -8.41 10.65
N LEU A 137 -12.60 -7.40 11.43
CA LEU A 137 -11.48 -7.53 12.37
C LEU A 137 -11.75 -8.53 13.52
N GLU A 138 -13.01 -8.66 13.93
CA GLU A 138 -13.43 -9.68 14.90
C GLU A 138 -13.35 -11.10 14.33
N ASP A 139 -13.75 -11.29 13.07
CA ASP A 139 -13.67 -12.58 12.38
C ASP A 139 -12.22 -12.98 12.12
N GLU A 140 -11.37 -12.03 11.69
CA GLU A 140 -9.92 -12.25 11.55
C GLU A 140 -9.27 -12.56 12.92
N LYS A 141 -9.69 -11.90 14.00
CA LYS A 141 -9.24 -12.24 15.36
C LYS A 141 -9.62 -13.68 15.73
N ARG A 142 -10.81 -14.15 15.37
CA ARG A 142 -11.26 -15.53 15.62
C ARG A 142 -10.44 -16.52 14.81
N ALA A 143 -10.14 -16.22 13.56
CA ALA A 143 -9.30 -17.03 12.67
C ALA A 143 -7.88 -17.22 13.23
N ILE A 144 -7.28 -16.17 13.80
CA ILE A 144 -5.97 -16.24 14.47
C ILE A 144 -6.03 -17.12 15.75
N GLY A 145 -7.18 -17.11 16.44
CA GLY A 145 -7.44 -17.90 17.64
C GLY A 145 -6.72 -17.40 18.90
N PRO A 146 -7.12 -17.88 20.10
CA PRO A 146 -6.56 -17.46 21.39
C PRO A 146 -5.07 -17.74 21.52
N HIS A 147 -4.59 -18.85 20.96
CA HIS A 147 -3.21 -19.31 21.08
C HIS A 147 -2.29 -18.83 19.94
N HIS A 148 -2.77 -17.94 19.06
CA HIS A 148 -1.98 -17.40 17.94
C HIS A 148 -1.40 -18.47 16.98
N LYS A 149 -2.05 -19.64 16.91
CA LYS A 149 -1.70 -20.75 16.00
C LYS A 149 -2.39 -20.65 14.64
N GLY A 150 -3.47 -19.88 14.56
CA GLY A 150 -4.18 -19.63 13.31
C GLY A 150 -3.59 -18.43 12.56
N HIS A 151 -4.12 -18.20 11.36
CA HIS A 151 -3.73 -17.10 10.50
C HIS A 151 -4.99 -16.29 10.12
N PRO A 152 -4.84 -14.98 9.83
CA PRO A 152 -5.93 -14.25 9.21
C PRO A 152 -6.30 -14.89 7.86
N HIS A 153 -7.58 -14.89 7.50
CA HIS A 153 -8.06 -15.33 6.19
C HIS A 153 -7.51 -14.46 5.07
N THR A 154 -7.28 -13.17 5.37
CA THR A 154 -6.61 -12.22 4.47
C THR A 154 -5.10 -12.15 4.77
N SER A 155 -4.67 -11.11 5.49
CA SER A 155 -3.27 -10.89 5.89
C SER A 155 -3.19 -9.93 7.07
N TYR A 156 -2.08 -9.95 7.81
CA TYR A 156 -1.82 -8.96 8.85
C TYR A 156 -1.70 -7.53 8.28
N TYR A 157 -1.39 -7.38 6.98
CA TYR A 157 -1.43 -6.08 6.30
C TYR A 157 -2.86 -5.51 6.28
N GLN A 158 -3.85 -6.29 5.82
CA GLN A 158 -5.24 -5.85 5.81
C GLN A 158 -5.79 -5.67 7.23
N TYR A 159 -5.36 -6.51 8.17
CA TYR A 159 -5.69 -6.35 9.59
C TYR A 159 -5.21 -5.00 10.15
N GLY A 160 -3.94 -4.66 9.93
CA GLY A 160 -3.36 -3.37 10.32
C GLY A 160 -4.03 -2.19 9.64
N LEU A 161 -4.30 -2.31 8.33
CA LEU A 161 -4.99 -1.29 7.54
C LEU A 161 -6.42 -1.03 8.05
N GLY A 162 -7.16 -2.07 8.42
CA GLY A 162 -8.49 -1.94 9.02
C GLY A 162 -8.46 -1.21 10.37
N ILE A 163 -7.47 -1.50 11.22
CA ILE A 163 -7.25 -0.78 12.48
C ILE A 163 -6.91 0.69 12.22
N LEU A 164 -5.99 0.97 11.31
CA LEU A 164 -5.61 2.34 10.92
C LEU A 164 -6.83 3.13 10.41
N ALA A 165 -7.60 2.55 9.50
CA ALA A 165 -8.78 3.18 8.92
C ALA A 165 -9.84 3.53 9.96
N LEU A 166 -10.11 2.64 10.93
CA LEU A 166 -11.03 2.95 12.03
C LEU A 166 -10.45 4.01 12.99
N CYS A 167 -9.15 3.96 13.24
CA CYS A 167 -8.47 4.90 14.13
C CYS A 167 -8.54 6.34 13.62
N VAL A 168 -8.22 6.59 12.34
CA VAL A 168 -8.27 7.95 11.77
C VAL A 168 -9.69 8.54 11.72
N HIS A 169 -10.71 7.69 11.87
CA HIS A 169 -12.12 8.06 12.02
C HIS A 169 -12.60 8.11 13.49
N GLN A 170 -11.67 8.06 14.45
CA GLN A 170 -11.95 8.06 15.89
C GLN A 170 -12.89 6.93 16.34
N LYS A 171 -12.83 5.77 15.67
CA LYS A 171 -13.65 4.60 16.01
C LYS A 171 -12.82 3.61 16.82
N ARG A 172 -13.08 3.55 18.13
CA ARG A 172 -12.41 2.64 19.05
C ARG A 172 -12.66 1.16 18.73
N LEU A 173 -11.62 0.36 18.90
CA LEU A 173 -11.62 -1.11 18.84
C LEU A 173 -11.36 -1.72 20.22
N HIS A 174 -11.82 -2.95 20.41
CA HIS A 174 -11.56 -3.69 21.64
C HIS A 174 -10.07 -4.07 21.76
N ASP A 175 -9.52 -4.07 22.98
CA ASP A 175 -8.09 -4.31 23.23
C ASP A 175 -7.63 -5.68 22.69
N SER A 176 -8.52 -6.69 22.67
CA SER A 176 -8.20 -8.01 22.14
C SER A 176 -7.97 -8.05 20.63
N VAL A 177 -8.56 -7.12 19.86
CA VAL A 177 -8.31 -6.95 18.41
C VAL A 177 -6.90 -6.39 18.22
N VAL A 178 -6.61 -5.28 18.88
CA VAL A 178 -5.27 -4.65 18.84
C VAL A 178 -4.19 -5.62 19.34
N GLY A 179 -4.49 -6.41 20.36
CA GLY A 179 -3.62 -7.44 20.93
C GLY A 179 -3.14 -8.49 19.93
N ARG A 180 -3.93 -8.83 18.90
CA ARG A 180 -3.49 -9.77 17.86
C ARG A 180 -2.40 -9.19 16.97
N LEU A 181 -2.53 -7.91 16.61
CA LEU A 181 -1.51 -7.23 15.80
C LEU A 181 -0.25 -6.98 16.63
N LEU A 182 -0.38 -6.60 17.90
CA LEU A 182 0.75 -6.45 18.83
C LEU A 182 1.55 -7.75 18.91
N TYR A 183 0.87 -8.88 19.12
CA TYR A 183 1.53 -10.18 19.17
C TYR A 183 2.27 -10.51 17.87
N ALA A 184 1.66 -10.26 16.71
CA ALA A 184 2.28 -10.55 15.41
C ALA A 184 3.57 -9.73 15.18
N VAL A 185 3.59 -8.46 15.61
CA VAL A 185 4.78 -7.62 15.52
C VAL A 185 5.84 -8.00 16.56
N GLU A 186 5.46 -8.37 17.78
CA GLU A 186 6.41 -8.80 18.82
C GLU A 186 7.06 -10.15 18.47
N HIS A 187 6.24 -11.13 18.09
CA HIS A 187 6.62 -12.54 17.98
C HIS A 187 6.63 -13.03 16.53
N SER A 188 7.05 -12.18 15.58
CA SER A 188 6.99 -12.51 14.14
C SER A 188 7.74 -13.80 13.75
N HIS A 189 8.72 -14.23 14.55
CA HIS A 189 9.50 -15.46 14.34
C HIS A 189 8.71 -16.73 14.70
N HIS A 190 7.64 -16.62 15.49
CA HIS A 190 6.70 -17.71 15.79
C HIS A 190 5.64 -17.89 14.69
N LEU A 191 5.60 -17.00 13.70
CA LEU A 191 4.69 -17.15 12.57
C LEU A 191 5.25 -18.20 11.61
N ARG A 192 4.39 -19.08 11.10
CA ARG A 192 4.72 -20.27 10.30
C ARG A 192 5.64 -20.03 9.08
N HIS A 193 5.75 -18.79 8.59
CA HIS A 193 6.55 -18.40 7.42
C HIS A 193 7.72 -17.47 7.76
N GLY A 194 8.17 -17.50 9.02
CA GLY A 194 9.47 -16.97 9.43
C GLY A 194 9.47 -15.49 9.77
N HIS A 195 8.92 -14.59 8.94
CA HIS A 195 8.92 -13.15 9.20
C HIS A 195 7.76 -12.41 8.52
N LEU A 196 7.29 -11.31 9.13
CA LEU A 196 6.37 -10.37 8.45
C LEU A 196 7.13 -9.56 7.40
N SER A 197 6.49 -9.28 6.25
CA SER A 197 7.06 -8.38 5.24
C SER A 197 7.23 -6.96 5.79
N VAL A 198 8.15 -6.20 5.19
CA VAL A 198 8.36 -4.78 5.52
C VAL A 198 7.06 -3.98 5.39
N ASP A 199 6.27 -4.23 4.33
CA ASP A 199 4.95 -3.60 4.11
C ASP A 199 3.98 -3.86 5.27
N THR A 200 3.94 -5.11 5.75
CA THR A 200 3.07 -5.50 6.86
C THR A 200 3.50 -4.85 8.17
N VAL A 201 4.81 -4.81 8.43
CA VAL A 201 5.37 -4.15 9.62
C VAL A 201 5.14 -2.65 9.57
N ALA A 202 5.31 -2.02 8.40
CA ALA A 202 5.06 -0.60 8.20
C ALA A 202 3.58 -0.25 8.43
N MET A 203 2.65 -1.00 7.82
CA MET A 203 1.22 -0.81 8.02
C MET A 203 0.80 -0.99 9.48
N ALA A 204 1.34 -2.01 10.16
CA ALA A 204 1.09 -2.22 11.58
C ALA A 204 1.61 -1.05 12.43
N GLY A 205 2.82 -0.56 12.14
CA GLY A 205 3.39 0.59 12.83
C GLY A 205 2.60 1.89 12.60
N LEU A 206 2.07 2.12 11.38
CA LEU A 206 1.19 3.26 11.10
C LEU A 206 -0.11 3.17 11.92
N ALA A 207 -0.72 1.98 12.00
CA ALA A 207 -1.89 1.74 12.83
C ALA A 207 -1.62 2.02 14.32
N PHE A 208 -0.51 1.50 14.86
CA PHE A 208 -0.11 1.76 16.24
C PHE A 208 0.17 3.24 16.52
N THR A 209 0.84 3.93 15.59
CA THR A 209 1.10 5.37 15.69
C THR A 209 -0.20 6.16 15.77
N CYS A 210 -1.21 5.80 14.97
CA CYS A 210 -2.53 6.41 15.07
C CYS A 210 -3.20 6.15 16.42
N LEU A 211 -3.17 4.90 16.91
CA LEU A 211 -3.79 4.52 18.19
C LEU A 211 -3.13 5.23 19.38
N GLU A 212 -1.81 5.38 19.35
CA GLU A 212 -1.03 6.12 20.35
C GLU A 212 -1.40 7.61 20.33
N HIS A 213 -1.39 8.23 19.15
CA HIS A 213 -1.71 9.66 18.98
C HIS A 213 -3.15 9.99 19.39
N SER A 214 -4.11 9.12 19.05
CA SER A 214 -5.53 9.32 19.36
C SER A 214 -5.96 8.76 20.73
N ASN A 215 -5.04 8.15 21.48
CA ASN A 215 -5.28 7.54 22.80
C ASN A 215 -6.53 6.60 22.85
N LEU A 216 -6.76 5.82 21.79
CA LEU A 216 -7.98 4.97 21.66
C LEU A 216 -7.93 3.67 22.48
N ASN A 217 -6.73 3.21 22.85
CA ASN A 217 -6.51 1.97 23.63
C ASN A 217 -5.56 2.23 24.81
N PRO A 218 -5.97 3.02 25.81
CA PRO A 218 -5.09 3.47 26.90
C PRO A 218 -4.48 2.33 27.72
N ASN A 219 -5.22 1.22 27.91
CA ASN A 219 -4.75 0.04 28.62
C ASN A 219 -3.57 -0.66 27.92
N GLN A 220 -3.43 -0.48 26.60
CA GLN A 220 -2.36 -1.07 25.80
C GLN A 220 -1.27 -0.05 25.46
N ARG A 221 -1.34 1.20 25.97
CA ARG A 221 -0.48 2.32 25.57
C ARG A 221 1.01 1.96 25.62
N HIS A 222 1.49 1.43 26.74
CA HIS A 222 2.90 1.04 26.87
C HIS A 222 3.31 -0.01 25.83
N ARG A 223 2.47 -1.03 25.62
CA ARG A 223 2.73 -2.10 24.66
C ARG A 223 2.71 -1.60 23.21
N ILE A 224 1.80 -0.67 22.89
CA ILE A 224 1.73 0.02 21.60
C ILE A 224 3.03 0.82 21.34
N THR A 225 3.49 1.63 22.31
CA THR A 225 4.75 2.38 22.19
C THR A 225 5.94 1.45 21.92
N VAL A 226 6.01 0.32 22.63
CA VAL A 226 7.05 -0.70 22.41
C VAL A 226 6.94 -1.35 21.03
N ALA A 227 5.73 -1.64 20.55
CA ALA A 227 5.50 -2.21 19.24
C ALA A 227 5.87 -1.25 18.09
N ILE A 228 5.61 0.06 18.24
CA ILE A 228 6.05 1.08 17.27
C ILE A 228 7.57 1.07 17.15
N ARG A 229 8.29 1.08 18.27
CA ARG A 229 9.76 0.98 18.28
C ARG A 229 10.24 -0.31 17.61
N THR A 230 9.61 -1.45 17.95
CA THR A 230 9.93 -2.76 17.38
C THR A 230 9.74 -2.78 15.86
N ALA A 231 8.65 -2.19 15.37
CA ALA A 231 8.39 -2.08 13.93
C ALA A 231 9.48 -1.25 13.21
N ARG A 232 9.85 -0.09 13.77
CA ARG A 232 10.93 0.75 13.24
C ARG A 232 12.26 0.00 13.19
N GLU A 233 12.64 -0.68 14.27
CA GLU A 233 13.88 -1.47 14.33
C GLU A 233 13.90 -2.61 13.29
N LYS A 234 12.77 -3.31 13.10
CA LYS A 234 12.65 -4.36 12.09
C LYS A 234 12.81 -3.82 10.67
N ILE A 235 12.20 -2.68 10.36
CA ILE A 235 12.33 -2.03 9.06
C ILE A 235 13.78 -1.59 8.82
N LEU A 236 14.42 -0.96 9.80
CA LEU A 236 15.82 -0.52 9.69
C LEU A 236 16.77 -1.71 9.47
N LYS A 237 16.53 -2.85 10.15
CA LYS A 237 17.30 -4.08 9.95
C LYS A 237 17.11 -4.70 8.56
N ALA A 238 15.98 -4.41 7.91
CA ALA A 238 15.68 -4.87 6.56
C ALA A 238 16.22 -3.95 5.45
N GLN A 239 17.03 -2.93 5.79
CA GLN A 239 17.65 -2.07 4.78
C GLN A 239 18.67 -2.87 3.95
N THR A 240 18.51 -2.86 2.63
CA THR A 240 19.41 -3.52 1.69
C THR A 240 20.71 -2.72 1.50
N PRO A 241 21.78 -3.31 0.95
CA PRO A 241 23.01 -2.58 0.62
C PRO A 241 22.78 -1.37 -0.29
N GLU A 242 21.82 -1.45 -1.21
CA GLU A 242 21.44 -0.35 -2.11
C GLU A 242 20.73 0.79 -1.37
N GLY A 243 20.17 0.52 -0.19
CA GLY A 243 19.51 1.49 0.68
C GLY A 243 18.00 1.33 0.78
N HIS A 244 17.37 0.42 0.02
CA HIS A 244 15.93 0.16 0.09
C HIS A 244 15.54 -0.54 1.40
N PHE A 245 14.34 -0.31 1.91
CA PHE A 245 13.81 -1.09 3.03
C PHE A 245 13.06 -2.31 2.50
N GLY A 246 13.64 -3.50 2.63
CA GLY A 246 13.16 -4.73 2.01
C GLY A 246 13.41 -4.75 0.50
N ASN A 247 12.62 -3.98 -0.24
CA ASN A 247 12.81 -3.76 -1.68
C ASN A 247 12.33 -2.36 -2.08
N VAL A 248 12.49 -2.02 -3.37
CA VAL A 248 12.10 -0.72 -3.92
C VAL A 248 10.61 -0.37 -3.70
N TYR A 249 9.72 -1.35 -3.72
CA TYR A 249 8.26 -1.16 -3.60
C TYR A 249 7.75 -1.19 -2.16
N SER A 250 8.47 -1.79 -1.22
CA SER A 250 8.19 -1.70 0.22
C SER A 250 8.72 -0.41 0.87
N THR A 251 9.70 0.23 0.21
CA THR A 251 10.36 1.45 0.71
C THR A 251 9.39 2.63 0.93
N PRO A 252 8.40 2.92 0.06
CA PRO A 252 7.42 3.98 0.30
C PRO A 252 6.68 3.86 1.63
N LEU A 253 6.07 2.71 1.92
CA LEU A 253 5.34 2.52 3.18
C LEU A 253 6.27 2.52 4.40
N ALA A 254 7.47 1.94 4.26
CA ALA A 254 8.50 2.01 5.30
C ALA A 254 8.85 3.47 5.65
N LEU A 255 9.06 4.32 4.63
CA LEU A 255 9.33 5.74 4.83
C LEU A 255 8.15 6.47 5.45
N GLN A 256 6.90 6.19 5.04
CA GLN A 256 5.72 6.79 5.69
C GLN A 256 5.70 6.56 7.21
N LEU A 257 6.14 5.39 7.70
CA LEU A 257 6.27 5.14 9.13
C LEU A 257 7.47 5.86 9.75
N LEU A 258 8.61 5.87 9.06
CA LEU A 258 9.88 6.39 9.61
C LEU A 258 9.97 7.92 9.62
N MET A 259 9.31 8.63 8.71
CA MET A 259 9.47 10.09 8.53
C MET A 259 9.02 10.95 9.72
N ASN A 260 8.02 10.48 10.48
CA ASN A 260 7.51 11.16 11.68
C ASN A 260 8.05 10.55 12.99
N SER A 261 9.15 9.81 12.92
CA SER A 261 9.71 9.08 14.05
C SER A 261 10.84 9.83 14.73
N PHE A 262 10.71 10.10 16.02
CA PHE A 262 11.85 10.42 16.87
C PHE A 262 12.50 9.11 17.32
N MET A 263 13.70 8.83 16.83
CA MET A 263 14.57 7.78 17.35
C MET A 263 15.89 8.42 17.81
N PRO A 264 16.28 8.26 19.09
CA PRO A 264 17.57 8.73 19.56
C PRO A 264 18.71 8.06 18.77
N GLY A 265 19.54 8.85 18.11
CA GLY A 265 20.77 8.41 17.45
C GLY A 265 20.82 8.64 15.93
N ALA A 266 22.04 8.90 15.41
CA ALA A 266 22.32 9.22 14.01
C ALA A 266 21.98 8.11 12.99
N LYS A 267 21.63 6.90 13.45
CA LYS A 267 21.34 5.73 12.62
C LYS A 267 20.08 5.90 11.76
N LEU A 268 19.00 6.47 12.32
CA LEU A 268 17.75 6.66 11.57
C LEU A 268 17.93 7.71 10.44
N GLY A 269 18.56 8.84 10.75
CA GLY A 269 18.88 9.88 9.77
C GLY A 269 19.65 9.33 8.57
N THR A 270 20.75 8.63 8.86
CA THR A 270 21.60 8.02 7.82
C THR A 270 20.84 6.98 6.98
N ALA A 271 20.04 6.12 7.61
CA ALA A 271 19.26 5.10 6.92
C ALA A 271 18.22 5.72 5.98
N CYS A 272 17.48 6.73 6.43
CA CYS A 272 16.49 7.42 5.58
C CYS A 272 17.16 8.18 4.42
N LEU A 273 18.33 8.78 4.63
CA LEU A 273 19.09 9.43 3.54
C LEU A 273 19.53 8.42 2.47
N LYS A 274 19.99 7.23 2.86
CA LYS A 274 20.31 6.15 1.91
C LYS A 274 19.07 5.67 1.15
N ALA A 275 17.95 5.45 1.85
CA ALA A 275 16.70 5.03 1.23
C ALA A 275 16.19 6.07 0.23
N ARG A 276 16.33 7.35 0.55
CA ARG A 276 15.99 8.45 -0.36
C ARG A 276 16.84 8.42 -1.63
N ALA A 277 18.17 8.26 -1.51
CA ALA A 277 19.05 8.19 -2.68
C ALA A 277 18.70 7.00 -3.58
N ALA A 278 18.46 5.82 -2.98
CA ALA A 278 18.05 4.62 -3.69
C ALA A 278 16.71 4.80 -4.42
N LEU A 279 15.75 5.45 -3.75
CA LEU A 279 14.43 5.72 -4.31
C LEU A 279 14.50 6.73 -5.47
N LEU A 280 15.32 7.77 -5.36
CA LEU A 280 15.53 8.74 -6.45
C LEU A 280 16.12 8.06 -7.69
N ALA A 281 17.14 7.22 -7.52
CA ALA A 281 17.71 6.44 -8.63
C ALA A 281 16.65 5.54 -9.28
N SER A 282 15.88 4.81 -8.46
CA SER A 282 14.77 3.96 -8.95
C SER A 282 13.67 4.73 -9.69
N MET A 283 13.39 5.98 -9.28
CA MET A 283 12.45 6.86 -9.97
C MET A 283 12.99 7.30 -11.34
N GLN A 284 14.27 7.63 -11.42
CA GLN A 284 14.93 8.00 -12.68
C GLN A 284 14.96 6.83 -13.67
N ASP A 285 15.15 5.61 -13.17
CA ASP A 285 15.12 4.37 -13.95
C ASP A 285 13.69 3.91 -14.33
N GLY A 286 12.66 4.64 -13.89
CA GLY A 286 11.27 4.37 -14.25
C GLY A 286 10.64 3.15 -13.55
N ALA A 287 11.18 2.73 -12.40
CA ALA A 287 10.72 1.54 -11.66
C ALA A 287 9.24 1.62 -11.20
N PHE A 288 8.71 2.83 -11.00
CA PHE A 288 7.37 3.07 -10.46
C PHE A 288 6.33 3.23 -11.57
N LYS A 289 5.85 2.11 -12.12
CA LYS A 289 4.75 2.07 -13.11
C LYS A 289 3.39 1.83 -12.47
N ASN A 290 3.35 0.94 -11.48
CA ASN A 290 2.12 0.52 -10.82
C ASN A 290 1.46 1.67 -10.05
N VAL A 291 0.18 1.94 -10.33
CA VAL A 291 -0.55 3.08 -9.76
C VAL A 291 -0.74 3.03 -8.25
N LEU A 292 -0.87 1.84 -7.66
CA LEU A 292 -0.96 1.68 -6.20
C LEU A 292 0.37 2.03 -5.53
N ILE A 293 1.49 1.64 -6.14
CA ILE A 293 2.80 1.98 -5.58
C ILE A 293 3.07 3.48 -5.73
N ILE A 294 2.70 4.08 -6.86
CA ILE A 294 2.77 5.54 -7.03
C ILE A 294 1.94 6.25 -5.96
N SER A 295 0.72 5.78 -5.67
CA SER A 295 -0.14 6.39 -4.66
C SER A 295 0.38 6.21 -3.22
N GLN A 296 1.19 5.20 -2.95
CA GLN A 296 1.92 5.04 -1.69
C GLN A 296 3.19 5.90 -1.61
N LEU A 297 3.80 6.19 -2.75
CA LEU A 297 5.02 6.99 -2.84
C LEU A 297 4.76 8.51 -2.79
N LEU A 298 3.73 8.99 -3.48
CA LEU A 298 3.43 10.43 -3.54
C LEU A 298 3.31 11.12 -2.16
N PRO A 299 2.69 10.53 -1.13
CA PRO A 299 2.69 11.10 0.22
C PRO A 299 4.11 11.33 0.77
N VAL A 300 5.00 10.33 0.61
CA VAL A 300 6.39 10.39 1.07
C VAL A 300 7.12 11.56 0.42
N LEU A 301 6.94 11.75 -0.89
CA LEU A 301 7.57 12.85 -1.63
C LEU A 301 7.08 14.24 -1.20
N ASN A 302 5.97 14.32 -0.48
CA ASN A 302 5.41 15.54 0.08
C ASN A 302 5.57 15.63 1.61
N GLY A 303 6.41 14.79 2.22
CA GLY A 303 6.60 14.81 3.67
C GLY A 303 5.41 14.26 4.47
N LYS A 304 4.47 13.56 3.82
CA LYS A 304 3.22 13.05 4.42
C LYS A 304 3.16 11.53 4.51
N SER A 305 2.26 11.05 5.33
CA SER A 305 1.97 9.65 5.64
C SER A 305 0.47 9.44 5.83
N TYR A 306 0.03 8.19 5.93
CA TYR A 306 -1.37 7.91 6.31
C TYR A 306 -1.73 8.34 7.74
N VAL A 307 -0.76 8.63 8.62
CA VAL A 307 -1.04 9.18 9.96
C VAL A 307 -1.49 10.64 9.88
N ASP A 308 -1.10 11.38 8.85
CA ASP A 308 -1.56 12.76 8.62
C ASP A 308 -3.07 12.84 8.32
N LEU A 309 -3.73 11.70 8.07
CA LEU A 309 -5.19 11.60 7.92
C LEU A 309 -5.97 11.67 9.26
N ILE A 310 -5.28 11.69 10.41
CA ILE A 310 -5.91 11.99 11.70
C ILE A 310 -6.50 13.41 11.67
N SER A 311 -5.68 14.38 11.25
CA SER A 311 -6.04 15.80 11.14
C SER A 311 -5.52 16.37 9.81
N PRO A 312 -6.16 16.02 8.68
CA PRO A 312 -5.71 16.37 7.36
C PRO A 312 -5.93 17.86 7.05
N ASP A 313 -5.01 18.46 6.31
CA ASP A 313 -5.13 19.81 5.76
C ASP A 313 -5.62 19.73 4.30
N CYS A 314 -6.89 20.06 4.08
CA CYS A 314 -7.53 20.06 2.77
C CYS A 314 -7.39 21.38 2.01
N GLU A 315 -6.94 22.45 2.67
CA GLU A 315 -6.78 23.79 2.08
C GLU A 315 -5.35 24.01 1.56
N ALA A 316 -4.40 23.15 1.95
CA ALA A 316 -3.03 23.18 1.44
C ALA A 316 -2.98 23.22 -0.10
N PRO A 317 -2.28 24.21 -0.71
CA PRO A 317 -2.22 24.35 -2.16
C PRO A 317 -1.44 23.19 -2.80
N ARG A 318 -1.90 22.73 -3.97
CA ARG A 318 -1.28 21.66 -4.76
C ARG A 318 -1.18 22.07 -6.23
N VAL A 319 -0.15 21.61 -6.92
CA VAL A 319 0.12 21.92 -8.33
C VAL A 319 -0.84 21.14 -9.23
N LEU A 320 -1.53 21.83 -10.14
CA LEU A 320 -2.44 21.19 -11.09
C LEU A 320 -1.65 20.37 -12.13
N LEU A 321 -1.98 19.08 -12.23
CA LEU A 321 -1.39 18.19 -13.23
C LEU A 321 -1.93 18.50 -14.63
N GLN A 322 -1.02 18.56 -15.59
CA GLN A 322 -1.35 18.56 -17.00
C GLN A 322 -1.18 17.16 -17.59
N PRO A 323 -2.03 16.72 -18.53
CA PRO A 323 -1.83 15.45 -19.23
C PRO A 323 -0.43 15.36 -19.84
N ALA A 324 0.18 14.18 -19.78
CA ALA A 324 1.46 13.95 -20.45
C ALA A 324 1.25 13.94 -21.97
N LEU A 325 2.12 14.63 -22.72
CA LEU A 325 2.18 14.50 -24.17
C LEU A 325 2.93 13.20 -24.48
N GLU A 326 2.23 12.19 -24.99
CA GLU A 326 2.84 10.90 -25.29
C GLU A 326 3.84 11.02 -26.46
N THR A 327 5.08 10.59 -26.22
CA THR A 327 6.04 10.27 -27.28
C THR A 327 6.21 8.76 -27.29
N VAL A 328 5.35 8.07 -28.05
CA VAL A 328 5.47 6.63 -28.24
C VAL A 328 6.52 6.39 -29.33
N SER A 329 7.76 6.12 -28.93
CA SER A 329 8.75 5.49 -29.80
C SER A 329 8.66 3.98 -29.55
N GLN A 330 7.84 3.29 -30.34
CA GLN A 330 7.78 1.83 -30.33
C GLN A 330 8.85 1.30 -31.29
N THR A 331 9.90 0.71 -30.74
CA THR A 331 10.80 -0.16 -31.49
C THR A 331 10.07 -1.48 -31.80
N GLN A 332 9.99 -1.86 -33.08
CA GLN A 332 9.32 -3.07 -33.56
C GLN A 332 10.15 -4.36 -33.36
N GLU A 333 11.11 -4.35 -32.44
CA GLU A 333 11.96 -5.51 -32.18
C GLU A 333 11.13 -6.63 -31.54
N LEU A 334 11.25 -7.86 -32.06
CA LEU A 334 10.61 -9.04 -31.49
C LEU A 334 11.56 -9.71 -30.50
N ILE A 335 11.04 -10.07 -29.34
CA ILE A 335 11.74 -10.82 -28.30
C ILE A 335 11.10 -12.18 -28.10
N SER A 336 11.89 -13.17 -27.66
CA SER A 336 11.45 -14.53 -27.36
C SER A 336 11.56 -14.80 -25.86
N VAL A 337 10.43 -15.09 -25.22
CA VAL A 337 10.33 -15.36 -23.78
C VAL A 337 9.93 -16.81 -23.56
N MET A 338 10.66 -17.55 -22.73
CA MET A 338 10.35 -18.93 -22.39
C MET A 338 9.35 -18.98 -21.22
N LEU A 339 8.09 -19.32 -21.49
CA LEU A 339 7.07 -19.47 -20.46
C LEU A 339 7.05 -20.91 -19.93
N LYS A 340 7.15 -21.09 -18.62
CA LYS A 340 7.20 -22.39 -17.94
C LYS A 340 6.16 -22.48 -16.82
N VAL A 341 5.43 -23.60 -16.75
CA VAL A 341 4.57 -23.97 -15.62
C VAL A 341 4.91 -25.39 -15.19
N PRO A 342 5.78 -25.58 -14.18
CA PRO A 342 6.18 -26.91 -13.74
C PRO A 342 5.10 -27.63 -12.92
N SER A 343 4.15 -26.87 -12.35
CA SER A 343 3.17 -27.37 -11.38
C SER A 343 2.00 -28.14 -12.02
N VAL A 344 1.99 -28.31 -13.35
CA VAL A 344 0.92 -28.97 -14.11
C VAL A 344 1.44 -30.21 -14.84
N LEU A 345 0.53 -31.13 -15.19
CA LEU A 345 0.85 -32.40 -15.87
C LEU A 345 0.12 -32.49 -17.22
N PRO A 346 0.85 -32.64 -18.34
CA PRO A 346 2.32 -32.55 -18.47
C PRO A 346 2.81 -31.11 -18.20
N PRO A 347 4.08 -30.92 -17.78
CA PRO A 347 4.64 -29.58 -17.54
C PRO A 347 4.55 -28.71 -18.79
N TYR A 348 4.08 -27.47 -18.63
CA TYR A 348 4.00 -26.52 -19.73
C TYR A 348 5.34 -25.82 -19.94
N ARG A 349 5.84 -25.80 -21.18
CA ARG A 349 7.05 -25.05 -21.56
C ARG A 349 7.02 -24.67 -23.03
N HIS A 350 6.88 -23.38 -23.32
CA HIS A 350 6.83 -22.89 -24.71
C HIS A 350 7.57 -21.55 -24.87
N PRO A 351 8.31 -21.35 -25.98
CA PRO A 351 8.78 -20.03 -26.38
C PRO A 351 7.61 -19.20 -26.90
N ILE A 352 7.49 -17.97 -26.42
CA ILE A 352 6.46 -17.02 -26.81
C ILE A 352 7.14 -15.78 -27.38
N SER A 353 6.86 -15.45 -28.64
CA SER A 353 7.38 -14.26 -29.29
C SER A 353 6.42 -13.08 -29.16
N VAL A 354 6.91 -11.95 -28.65
CA VAL A 354 6.17 -10.69 -28.47
C VAL A 354 7.05 -9.50 -28.83
N SER A 355 6.46 -8.31 -29.00
CA SER A 355 7.24 -7.08 -29.21
C SER A 355 8.02 -6.69 -27.96
N ALA A 356 9.20 -6.12 -28.13
CA ALA A 356 10.00 -5.56 -27.05
C ALA A 356 9.18 -4.51 -26.27
N GLY A 357 9.18 -4.64 -24.95
CA GLY A 357 8.40 -3.78 -24.06
C GLY A 357 6.98 -4.27 -23.75
N SER A 358 6.52 -5.35 -24.37
CA SER A 358 5.30 -6.05 -23.96
C SER A 358 5.36 -6.49 -22.50
N SER A 359 4.21 -6.46 -21.82
CA SER A 359 4.07 -6.93 -20.44
C SER A 359 4.08 -8.46 -20.39
N LEU A 360 4.31 -9.03 -19.20
CA LEU A 360 4.14 -10.46 -18.98
C LEU A 360 2.69 -10.89 -19.23
N GLU A 361 1.71 -10.05 -18.96
CA GLU A 361 0.31 -10.31 -19.31
C GLU A 361 0.12 -10.47 -20.83
N ASP A 362 0.79 -9.66 -21.65
CA ASP A 362 0.74 -9.81 -23.11
C ASP A 362 1.37 -11.15 -23.55
N VAL A 363 2.44 -11.59 -22.88
CA VAL A 363 3.01 -12.93 -23.10
C VAL A 363 2.00 -14.03 -22.75
N LEU A 364 1.26 -13.89 -21.63
CA LEU A 364 0.22 -14.86 -21.25
C LEU A 364 -0.95 -14.88 -22.23
N LYS A 365 -1.42 -13.71 -22.70
CA LYS A 365 -2.45 -13.59 -23.75
C LYS A 365 -1.99 -14.27 -25.04
N LYS A 366 -0.74 -14.01 -25.45
CA LYS A 366 -0.18 -14.61 -26.67
C LYS A 366 -0.04 -16.13 -26.56
N ALA A 367 0.37 -16.63 -25.40
CA ALA A 367 0.42 -18.06 -25.12
C ALA A 367 -0.97 -18.71 -25.15
N GLN A 368 -2.00 -17.98 -24.69
CA GLN A 368 -3.39 -18.47 -24.71
C GLN A 368 -3.94 -18.58 -26.13
N GLU A 369 -3.59 -17.65 -27.02
CA GLU A 369 -3.99 -17.68 -28.43
C GLU A 369 -3.30 -18.81 -29.21
N LEU A 370 -2.00 -19.03 -28.99
CA LEU A 370 -1.15 -19.79 -29.92
C LEU A 370 -0.58 -21.09 -29.37
N ALA A 371 -0.62 -21.30 -28.05
CA ALA A 371 0.14 -22.36 -27.41
C ALA A 371 -0.66 -23.13 -26.35
N GLY A 372 -2.00 -23.20 -26.50
CA GLY A 372 -2.87 -24.01 -25.65
C GLY A 372 -2.81 -23.66 -24.16
N PHE A 373 -2.39 -22.43 -23.83
CA PHE A 373 -2.29 -21.94 -22.47
C PHE A 373 -3.63 -21.41 -21.98
N THR A 374 -3.94 -21.56 -20.69
CA THR A 374 -5.09 -20.89 -20.09
C THR A 374 -4.69 -20.26 -18.77
N TYR A 375 -5.23 -19.08 -18.48
CA TYR A 375 -5.07 -18.45 -17.18
C TYR A 375 -6.31 -17.62 -16.84
N ALA A 376 -6.49 -17.32 -15.56
CA ALA A 376 -7.52 -16.43 -15.08
C ALA A 376 -6.93 -15.42 -14.11
N THR A 377 -7.50 -14.23 -14.10
CA THR A 377 -7.11 -13.12 -13.23
C THR A 377 -8.31 -12.57 -12.48
N GLN A 378 -8.05 -11.98 -11.32
CA GLN A 378 -9.00 -11.18 -10.58
C GLN A 378 -8.52 -9.72 -10.53
N ASN A 379 -9.44 -8.78 -10.73
CA ASN A 379 -9.14 -7.36 -10.58
C ASN A 379 -8.81 -7.02 -9.12
N SER A 380 -7.71 -6.30 -8.93
CA SER A 380 -7.27 -5.81 -7.62
C SER A 380 -6.84 -4.35 -7.73
N LEU A 381 -6.65 -3.69 -6.59
CA LEU A 381 -6.13 -2.31 -6.57
C LEU A 381 -4.70 -2.19 -7.13
N SER A 382 -3.98 -3.31 -7.22
CA SER A 382 -2.64 -3.39 -7.82
C SER A 382 -2.67 -3.78 -9.30
N GLY A 383 -3.84 -3.96 -9.91
CA GLY A 383 -4.00 -4.51 -11.26
C GLY A 383 -4.43 -5.98 -11.26
N PRO A 384 -4.32 -6.69 -12.40
CA PRO A 384 -4.77 -8.06 -12.54
C PRO A 384 -3.92 -9.03 -11.71
N TYR A 385 -4.57 -9.70 -10.77
CA TYR A 385 -3.94 -10.71 -9.90
C TYR A 385 -4.19 -12.11 -10.46
N LEU A 386 -3.13 -12.88 -10.71
CA LEU A 386 -3.20 -14.21 -11.28
C LEU A 386 -3.76 -15.23 -10.29
N THR A 387 -4.93 -15.81 -10.60
CA THR A 387 -5.66 -16.74 -9.70
C THR A 387 -5.62 -18.19 -10.19
N SER A 388 -5.57 -18.40 -11.51
CA SER A 388 -5.56 -19.75 -12.10
C SER A 388 -4.61 -19.81 -13.29
N VAL A 389 -3.91 -20.94 -13.42
CA VAL A 389 -3.03 -21.25 -14.56
C VAL A 389 -3.28 -22.69 -14.96
N MET A 390 -3.49 -22.92 -16.26
CA MET A 390 -3.72 -24.24 -16.85
C MET A 390 -4.84 -25.02 -16.13
N GLY A 391 -5.94 -24.33 -15.82
CA GLY A 391 -7.10 -24.89 -15.10
C GLY A 391 -6.90 -25.10 -13.60
N LYS A 392 -5.70 -24.87 -13.04
CA LYS A 392 -5.43 -25.00 -11.61
C LYS A 392 -5.58 -23.65 -10.90
N GLU A 393 -6.68 -23.52 -10.16
CA GLU A 393 -6.91 -22.37 -9.27
C GLU A 393 -6.08 -22.49 -7.99
N ALA A 394 -5.58 -21.35 -7.49
CA ALA A 394 -4.88 -21.28 -6.22
C ALA A 394 -5.85 -21.49 -5.04
N GLY A 395 -5.54 -22.43 -4.16
CA GLY A 395 -6.34 -22.72 -2.97
C GLY A 395 -6.12 -21.73 -1.81
N ALA A 396 -6.71 -22.07 -0.66
CA ALA A 396 -6.48 -21.31 0.56
C ALA A 396 -4.99 -21.32 0.94
N ARG A 397 -4.42 -20.13 1.17
CA ARG A 397 -2.98 -19.94 1.48
C ARG A 397 -2.03 -20.40 0.36
N GLU A 398 -2.53 -20.52 -0.86
CA GLU A 398 -1.72 -20.73 -2.06
C GLU A 398 -1.76 -19.49 -2.95
N PHE A 399 -0.73 -19.30 -3.77
CA PHE A 399 -0.75 -18.31 -4.84
C PHE A 399 0.17 -18.71 -5.98
N TRP A 400 -0.08 -18.14 -7.16
CA TRP A 400 0.80 -18.27 -8.31
C TRP A 400 1.96 -17.28 -8.20
N GLN A 401 3.12 -17.78 -7.77
CA GLN A 401 4.35 -17.02 -7.73
C GLN A 401 4.92 -16.85 -9.15
N LEU A 402 5.29 -15.61 -9.47
CA LEU A 402 5.97 -15.26 -10.71
C LEU A 402 7.48 -15.26 -10.46
N LEU A 403 8.24 -16.03 -11.22
CA LEU A 403 9.70 -16.09 -11.11
C LEU A 403 10.37 -15.83 -12.45
N ARG A 404 11.52 -15.17 -12.40
CA ARG A 404 12.54 -15.22 -13.45
C ARG A 404 13.53 -16.32 -13.10
N ALA A 405 13.79 -17.21 -14.05
CA ALA A 405 14.74 -18.31 -13.86
C ALA A 405 16.13 -17.79 -13.44
N PRO A 406 16.90 -18.55 -12.63
CA PRO A 406 16.57 -19.88 -12.13
C PRO A 406 15.55 -19.90 -10.98
N ASN A 407 15.52 -18.91 -10.08
CA ASN A 407 14.64 -18.90 -8.89
C ASN A 407 14.46 -17.49 -8.29
N THR A 408 14.40 -16.43 -9.11
CA THR A 408 14.27 -15.06 -8.62
C THR A 408 12.81 -14.62 -8.67
N PRO A 409 12.10 -14.43 -7.54
CA PRO A 409 10.74 -13.92 -7.55
C PRO A 409 10.68 -12.54 -8.20
N LEU A 410 9.69 -12.31 -9.06
CA LEU A 410 9.46 -10.99 -9.63
C LEU A 410 8.98 -10.03 -8.54
N LEU A 411 9.37 -8.76 -8.67
CA LEU A 411 8.92 -7.68 -7.78
C LEU A 411 7.68 -6.95 -8.33
N GLN A 412 7.20 -7.34 -9.52
CA GLN A 412 6.10 -6.72 -10.25
C GLN A 412 5.08 -7.78 -10.66
N GLY A 413 3.82 -7.35 -10.84
CA GLY A 413 2.75 -8.20 -11.37
C GLY A 413 2.82 -8.39 -12.89
N ILE A 414 1.92 -9.21 -13.41
CA ILE A 414 1.90 -9.57 -14.85
C ILE A 414 1.70 -8.36 -15.77
N ALA A 415 0.93 -7.35 -15.36
CA ALA A 415 0.67 -6.14 -16.15
C ALA A 415 1.83 -5.13 -16.17
N ASP A 416 2.73 -5.19 -15.19
CA ASP A 416 3.79 -4.18 -15.00
C ASP A 416 5.19 -4.68 -15.39
N TYR A 417 5.44 -5.99 -15.22
CA TYR A 417 6.71 -6.60 -15.57
C TYR A 417 6.84 -6.73 -17.09
N ALA A 418 7.91 -6.20 -17.66
CA ALA A 418 8.24 -6.35 -19.08
C ALA A 418 9.46 -7.27 -19.19
N PRO A 419 9.28 -8.54 -19.64
CA PRO A 419 10.39 -9.47 -19.82
C PRO A 419 11.40 -8.97 -20.87
N LYS A 420 12.65 -9.43 -20.74
CA LYS A 420 13.71 -9.20 -21.75
C LYS A 420 13.86 -10.39 -22.67
N ASP A 421 14.50 -10.17 -23.82
CA ASP A 421 14.79 -11.26 -24.76
C ASP A 421 15.59 -12.39 -24.11
N GLY A 422 15.19 -13.63 -24.39
CA GLY A 422 15.79 -14.84 -23.84
C GLY A 422 15.42 -15.12 -22.37
N GLU A 423 14.65 -14.27 -21.68
CA GLU A 423 14.23 -14.56 -20.31
C GLU A 423 13.35 -15.81 -20.22
N THR A 424 13.51 -16.55 -19.13
CA THR A 424 12.60 -17.64 -18.77
C THR A 424 11.75 -17.22 -17.58
N ILE A 425 10.43 -17.19 -17.79
CA ILE A 425 9.44 -16.87 -16.78
C ILE A 425 8.73 -18.14 -16.32
N GLU A 426 8.74 -18.37 -15.02
CA GLU A 426 8.13 -19.52 -14.38
C GLU A 426 6.91 -19.09 -13.55
N LEU A 427 5.77 -19.75 -13.78
CA LEU A 427 4.58 -19.65 -12.93
C LEU A 427 4.53 -20.86 -12.01
N ARG A 428 4.77 -20.64 -10.72
CA ARG A 428 4.87 -21.70 -9.71
C ARG A 428 3.77 -21.55 -8.67
N LEU A 429 3.00 -22.61 -8.44
CA LEU A 429 2.02 -22.62 -7.36
C LEU A 429 2.76 -22.90 -6.04
N VAL A 430 2.63 -21.98 -5.07
CA VAL A 430 3.32 -22.09 -3.77
C VAL A 430 2.35 -21.81 -2.62
N SER A 431 2.64 -22.38 -1.44
CA SER A 431 1.90 -22.12 -0.21
C SER A 431 2.69 -21.18 0.72
N TRP A 432 2.00 -20.32 1.47
CA TRP A 432 2.61 -19.33 2.36
C TRP A 432 1.85 -19.12 3.64
#